data_AF-A0A9E2B2P6-F1
#
_entry.id   AF-A0A9E2B2P6-F1
#
_cell.length_a   1.000
_cell.length_b   1.000
_cell.length_c   1.000
_cell.angle_alpha   90.00
_cell.angle_beta   90.00
_cell.angle_gamma   90.00
#
_symmetry.space_group_name_H-M   'P 1'
#
loop_
_entity.id
_entity.type
_entity.pdbx_description
1 polymer ?
#
loop_
_entity_poly.entity_id
_entity_poly.type
_entity_poly.pdbx_seq_one_letter_code
_entity_poly.pdbx_strand_id
1 'polypeptide(L)'
;MDHIIEHHKFQETLRQIAIEQKLDVEDVKKQGASCIKELYAEQHPVAKLVSVKSFEYILSRAYNDKIDVDPKGIKKLMKLMQKNAVAFIMTHKTYLDTLVLFSTLARYGMPIPYAFGGSNLAFPGLKQLGNNAGLIFIRRSFKDDLIYKAALRHYISAIIDAGNHLTWNIEGTRSRTGKIIYPQMGILKYIIEGEAQSSRPVKYVPVSIVYDLIPDVKEMTEEGKGKEKKSENLKEAISYIKKLGNDYGRAAIRFGDPVEIEEDHQAIIPDLEEHSYADTNTLPRFAFELIHRANNITPITTVSLVCHVLLNDFALTKKEIEFKVNRLMAYIGQKKEDILIDQGNKISVIVQKALNLLQGAH
;
A
#
# COMPACT_ATOMS: atom_id res chain seq x y z
N MET A 1 -25.37 -4.84 -5.93
CA MET A 1 -24.83 -6.16 -6.28
C MET A 1 -25.46 -6.74 -7.55
N ASP A 2 -26.78 -6.90 -7.63
CA ASP A 2 -27.43 -7.61 -8.76
C ASP A 2 -27.16 -6.97 -10.13
N HIS A 3 -27.12 -5.64 -10.21
CA HIS A 3 -26.74 -4.92 -11.44
C HIS A 3 -25.31 -5.26 -11.94
N ILE A 4 -24.39 -5.68 -11.05
CA ILE A 4 -23.03 -6.11 -11.43
C ILE A 4 -23.10 -7.52 -12.01
N ILE A 5 -23.89 -8.40 -11.39
CA ILE A 5 -24.04 -9.79 -11.81
C ILE A 5 -24.76 -9.86 -13.16
N GLU A 6 -25.83 -9.10 -13.34
CA GLU A 6 -26.67 -9.12 -14.56
C GLU A 6 -26.10 -8.27 -15.70
N HIS A 7 -24.95 -7.62 -15.50
CA HIS A 7 -24.36 -6.73 -16.49
C HIS A 7 -24.05 -7.46 -17.82
N HIS A 8 -24.50 -6.90 -18.94
CA HIS A 8 -24.43 -7.56 -20.25
C HIS A 8 -23.01 -8.01 -20.64
N LYS A 9 -21.98 -7.16 -20.45
CA LYS A 9 -20.58 -7.52 -20.76
C LYS A 9 -20.10 -8.75 -19.96
N PHE A 10 -20.53 -8.85 -18.70
CA PHE A 10 -20.13 -9.96 -17.84
C PHE A 10 -20.85 -11.25 -18.23
N GLN A 11 -22.16 -11.17 -18.48
CA GLN A 11 -22.95 -12.29 -18.97
C GLN A 11 -22.41 -12.83 -20.30
N GLU A 12 -21.97 -11.95 -21.20
CA GLU A 12 -21.36 -12.37 -22.46
C GLU A 12 -20.00 -13.02 -22.28
N THR A 13 -19.14 -12.46 -21.41
CA THR A 13 -17.85 -13.06 -21.05
C THR A 13 -18.04 -14.47 -20.46
N LEU A 14 -19.05 -14.66 -19.61
CA LEU A 14 -19.38 -15.96 -19.02
C LEU A 14 -19.88 -16.97 -20.06
N ARG A 15 -20.69 -16.54 -21.04
CA ARG A 15 -21.11 -17.39 -22.17
C ARG A 15 -19.91 -17.83 -22.99
N GLN A 16 -18.99 -16.92 -23.29
CA GLN A 16 -17.79 -17.24 -24.05
C GLN A 16 -16.92 -18.28 -23.32
N ILE A 17 -16.72 -18.10 -22.01
CA ILE A 17 -16.00 -19.08 -21.18
C ILE A 17 -16.71 -20.45 -21.19
N ALA A 18 -18.04 -20.47 -21.11
CA ALA A 18 -18.81 -21.71 -21.15
C ALA A 18 -18.62 -22.47 -22.47
N ILE A 19 -18.60 -21.76 -23.60
CA ILE A 19 -18.34 -22.34 -24.94
C ILE A 19 -16.92 -22.89 -25.02
N GLU A 20 -15.92 -22.11 -24.60
CA GLU A 20 -14.50 -22.49 -24.66
C GLU A 20 -14.18 -23.71 -23.78
N GLN A 21 -14.77 -23.76 -22.57
CA GLN A 21 -14.55 -24.83 -21.61
C GLN A 21 -15.53 -26.01 -21.77
N LYS A 22 -16.48 -25.93 -22.72
CA LYS A 22 -17.56 -26.91 -22.93
C LYS A 22 -18.37 -27.20 -21.66
N LEU A 23 -18.67 -26.13 -20.91
CA LEU A 23 -19.46 -26.19 -19.67
C LEU A 23 -20.91 -25.75 -19.94
N ASP A 24 -21.82 -26.14 -19.07
CA ASP A 24 -23.19 -25.64 -19.10
C ASP A 24 -23.22 -24.13 -18.79
N VAL A 25 -23.92 -23.37 -19.62
CA VAL A 25 -23.96 -21.90 -19.53
C VAL A 25 -24.60 -21.44 -18.22
N GLU A 26 -25.62 -22.16 -17.75
CA GLU A 26 -26.36 -21.78 -16.54
C GLU A 26 -25.52 -22.04 -15.29
N ASP A 27 -24.75 -23.13 -15.28
CA ASP A 27 -23.80 -23.42 -14.20
C ASP A 27 -22.66 -22.39 -14.15
N VAL A 28 -22.09 -22.02 -15.31
CA VAL A 28 -21.05 -20.97 -15.37
C VAL A 28 -21.57 -19.62 -14.87
N LYS A 29 -22.82 -19.26 -15.21
CA LYS A 29 -23.47 -18.05 -14.68
C LYS A 29 -23.67 -18.08 -13.17
N LYS A 30 -24.15 -19.20 -12.63
CA LYS A 30 -24.29 -19.38 -11.18
C LYS A 30 -22.94 -19.26 -10.46
N GLN A 31 -21.90 -19.86 -11.02
CA GLN A 31 -20.54 -19.75 -10.49
C GLN A 31 -20.01 -18.32 -10.57
N GLY A 32 -20.22 -17.62 -11.69
CA GLY A 32 -19.86 -16.22 -11.85
C GLY A 32 -20.56 -15.32 -10.82
N ALA A 33 -21.87 -15.51 -10.61
CA ALA A 33 -22.63 -14.81 -9.57
C ALA A 33 -22.09 -15.08 -8.16
N SER A 34 -21.71 -16.34 -7.87
CA SER A 34 -21.07 -16.72 -6.61
C SER A 34 -19.71 -16.02 -6.41
N CYS A 35 -18.90 -15.94 -7.47
CA CYS A 35 -17.62 -15.23 -7.43
C CYS A 35 -17.80 -13.73 -7.16
N ILE A 36 -18.79 -13.08 -7.80
CA ILE A 36 -19.12 -11.68 -7.51
C ILE A 36 -19.57 -11.51 -6.06
N LYS A 37 -20.43 -12.40 -5.53
CA LYS A 37 -20.84 -12.38 -4.11
C LYS A 37 -19.66 -12.55 -3.15
N GLU A 38 -18.66 -13.37 -3.53
CA GLU A 38 -17.45 -13.57 -2.75
C GLU A 38 -16.60 -12.30 -2.67
N LEU A 39 -16.47 -11.58 -3.80
CA LEU A 39 -15.68 -10.36 -3.97
C LEU A 39 -16.40 -9.09 -3.47
N TYR A 40 -17.72 -9.12 -3.39
CA TYR A 40 -18.54 -7.94 -3.13
C TYR A 40 -18.20 -7.32 -1.76
N ALA A 41 -17.87 -6.04 -1.81
CA ALA A 41 -17.59 -5.18 -0.67
C ALA A 41 -18.37 -3.88 -0.85
N GLU A 42 -19.04 -3.44 0.21
CA GLU A 42 -19.92 -2.28 0.17
C GLU A 42 -19.56 -1.35 1.32
N GLN A 43 -19.13 -0.13 1.00
CA GLN A 43 -18.74 0.82 2.04
C GLN A 43 -19.98 1.38 2.75
N HIS A 44 -20.32 0.82 3.91
CA HIS A 44 -21.43 1.33 4.71
C HIS A 44 -21.01 2.59 5.49
N PRO A 45 -21.76 3.70 5.45
CA PRO A 45 -21.34 4.97 6.07
C PRO A 45 -20.98 4.87 7.55
N VAL A 46 -21.80 4.14 8.32
CA VAL A 46 -21.55 3.92 9.77
C VAL A 46 -20.31 3.06 10.00
N ALA A 47 -20.13 2.00 9.21
CA ALA A 47 -18.97 1.12 9.35
C ALA A 47 -17.69 1.89 9.02
N LYS A 48 -17.72 2.68 7.94
CA LYS A 48 -16.63 3.59 7.56
C LYS A 48 -16.25 4.55 8.69
N LEU A 49 -17.23 5.22 9.32
CA LEU A 49 -16.96 6.14 10.42
C LEU A 49 -16.31 5.44 11.61
N VAL A 50 -16.85 4.28 12.01
CA VAL A 50 -16.30 3.46 13.12
C VAL A 50 -14.88 2.99 12.80
N SER A 51 -14.64 2.54 11.56
CA SER A 51 -13.31 2.13 11.09
C SER A 51 -12.32 3.29 11.16
N VAL A 52 -12.66 4.47 10.63
CA VAL A 52 -11.80 5.66 10.70
C VAL A 52 -11.44 6.01 12.14
N LYS A 53 -12.41 6.04 13.05
CA LYS A 53 -12.16 6.33 14.47
C LYS A 53 -11.26 5.29 15.13
N SER A 54 -11.43 4.02 14.75
CA SER A 54 -10.57 2.93 15.23
C SER A 54 -9.15 3.08 14.68
N PHE A 55 -8.97 3.47 13.43
CA PHE A 55 -7.66 3.71 12.82
C PHE A 55 -6.96 4.90 13.48
N GLU A 56 -7.67 6.02 13.70
CA GLU A 56 -7.16 7.17 14.44
C GLU A 56 -6.71 6.77 15.86
N TYR A 57 -7.49 5.95 16.56
CA TYR A 57 -7.12 5.46 17.89
C TYR A 57 -5.85 4.58 17.88
N ILE A 58 -5.72 3.67 16.92
CA ILE A 58 -4.53 2.82 16.79
C ILE A 58 -3.30 3.68 16.47
N LEU A 59 -3.45 4.66 15.57
CA LEU A 59 -2.37 5.56 15.17
C LEU A 59 -1.99 6.54 16.28
N SER A 60 -2.95 6.98 17.10
CA SER A 60 -2.64 7.83 18.26
C SER A 60 -1.81 7.07 19.30
N ARG A 61 -2.04 5.76 19.46
CA ARG A 61 -1.20 4.91 20.30
C ARG A 61 0.21 4.71 19.78
N ALA A 62 0.42 4.74 18.46
CA ALA A 62 1.75 4.58 17.88
C ALA A 62 2.50 5.91 17.77
N TYR A 63 1.84 6.93 17.20
CA TYR A 63 2.46 8.16 16.71
C TYR A 63 1.83 9.45 17.29
N ASN A 64 0.99 9.35 18.33
CA ASN A 64 0.33 10.49 18.98
C ASN A 64 -0.41 11.44 18.00
N ASP A 65 -1.06 10.88 16.98
CA ASP A 65 -1.77 11.59 15.90
C ASP A 65 -0.92 12.47 14.97
N LYS A 66 0.41 12.41 15.11
CA LYS A 66 1.35 13.19 14.31
C LYS A 66 1.67 12.49 12.99
N ILE A 67 0.74 12.61 12.04
CA ILE A 67 1.00 12.29 10.64
C ILE A 67 1.39 13.58 9.93
N ASP A 68 2.65 13.67 9.50
CA ASP A 68 3.15 14.74 8.67
C ASP A 68 2.71 14.54 7.21
N VAL A 69 2.15 15.59 6.62
CA VAL A 69 1.55 15.58 5.29
C VAL A 69 2.01 16.82 4.54
N ASP A 70 2.22 16.70 3.24
CA ASP A 70 2.44 17.87 2.37
C ASP A 70 1.09 18.49 1.97
N PRO A 71 0.74 19.70 2.43
CA PRO A 71 -0.53 20.34 2.08
C PRO A 71 -0.69 20.61 0.58
N LYS A 72 0.42 20.83 -0.15
CA LYS A 72 0.38 21.05 -1.60
C LYS A 72 0.02 19.74 -2.31
N GLY A 73 0.67 18.64 -1.92
CA GLY A 73 0.35 17.28 -2.37
C GLY A 73 -1.10 16.90 -2.11
N ILE A 74 -1.63 17.18 -0.92
CA ILE A 74 -3.06 16.95 -0.61
C ILE A 74 -3.98 17.74 -1.55
N LYS A 75 -3.70 19.03 -1.77
CA LYS A 75 -4.52 19.86 -2.67
C LYS A 75 -4.50 19.35 -4.11
N LYS A 76 -3.35 18.87 -4.61
CA LYS A 76 -3.24 18.23 -5.92
C LYS A 76 -4.06 16.93 -5.98
N LEU A 77 -3.92 16.08 -4.96
CA LEU A 77 -4.63 14.81 -4.87
C LEU A 77 -6.16 15.00 -4.85
N MET A 78 -6.67 15.95 -4.06
CA MET A 78 -8.10 16.27 -4.01
C MET A 78 -8.64 16.64 -5.39
N LYS A 79 -7.92 17.46 -6.17
CA LYS A 79 -8.32 17.82 -7.53
C LYS A 79 -8.31 16.63 -8.49
N LEU A 80 -7.34 15.73 -8.33
CA LEU A 80 -7.23 14.52 -9.14
C LEU A 80 -8.42 13.58 -8.91
N MET A 81 -8.75 13.34 -7.63
CA MET A 81 -9.82 12.44 -7.20
C MET A 81 -11.23 12.94 -7.56
N GLN A 82 -11.41 14.25 -7.77
CA GLN A 82 -12.70 14.81 -8.22
C GLN A 82 -13.11 14.36 -9.63
N LYS A 83 -12.13 14.01 -10.48
CA LYS A 83 -12.37 13.71 -11.90
C LYS A 83 -12.04 12.27 -12.29
N ASN A 84 -11.26 11.56 -11.48
CA ASN A 84 -10.70 10.26 -11.84
C ASN A 84 -10.84 9.26 -10.68
N ALA A 85 -11.00 7.99 -11.03
CA ALA A 85 -10.67 6.91 -10.11
C ALA A 85 -9.16 6.95 -9.83
N VAL A 86 -8.76 6.63 -8.60
CA VAL A 86 -7.36 6.68 -8.19
C VAL A 86 -6.96 5.32 -7.63
N ALA A 87 -5.88 4.77 -8.15
CA ALA A 87 -5.19 3.62 -7.60
C ALA A 87 -4.02 4.13 -6.76
N PHE A 88 -4.05 3.90 -5.45
CA PHE A 88 -2.95 4.23 -4.53
C PHE A 88 -2.00 3.05 -4.44
N ILE A 89 -0.72 3.30 -4.75
CA ILE A 89 0.33 2.28 -4.77
C ILE A 89 1.34 2.61 -3.69
N MET A 90 1.47 1.71 -2.72
CA MET A 90 2.41 1.88 -1.61
C MET A 90 3.37 0.70 -1.48
N THR A 91 4.55 0.99 -0.95
CA THR A 91 5.49 -0.01 -0.41
C THR A 91 5.02 -0.50 0.95
N HIS A 92 5.30 -1.74 1.32
CA HIS A 92 4.79 -2.32 2.56
C HIS A 92 5.86 -2.41 3.66
N LYS A 93 5.85 -1.45 4.58
CA LYS A 93 6.80 -1.34 5.69
C LYS A 93 6.21 -1.82 7.02
N THR A 94 4.92 -1.60 7.27
CA THR A 94 4.26 -1.99 8.53
C THR A 94 2.78 -2.28 8.35
N TYR A 95 2.17 -2.99 9.31
CA TYR A 95 0.71 -3.16 9.37
C TYR A 95 -0.06 -1.84 9.43
N LEU A 96 0.60 -0.74 9.80
CA LEU A 96 0.00 0.59 9.93
C LEU A 96 -0.07 1.37 8.60
N ASP A 97 0.55 0.91 7.52
CA ASP A 97 0.65 1.65 6.24
C ASP A 97 -0.74 2.05 5.72
N THR A 98 -1.63 1.06 5.57
CA THR A 98 -3.00 1.27 5.09
C THR A 98 -3.79 2.17 6.05
N LEU A 99 -3.56 2.05 7.36
CA LEU A 99 -4.23 2.89 8.35
C LEU A 99 -3.80 4.35 8.22
N VAL A 100 -2.50 4.60 8.01
CA VAL A 100 -1.98 5.96 7.77
C VAL A 100 -2.61 6.57 6.52
N LEU A 101 -2.70 5.81 5.42
CA LEU A 101 -3.40 6.29 4.22
C LEU A 101 -4.87 6.62 4.53
N PHE A 102 -5.61 5.69 5.12
CA PHE A 102 -7.04 5.83 5.36
C PHE A 102 -7.37 6.99 6.30
N SER A 103 -6.65 7.10 7.41
CA SER A 103 -6.80 8.21 8.35
C SER A 103 -6.41 9.54 7.73
N THR A 104 -5.38 9.59 6.89
CA THR A 104 -5.00 10.82 6.19
C THR A 104 -6.10 11.26 5.23
N LEU A 105 -6.60 10.35 4.38
CA LEU A 105 -7.69 10.67 3.45
C LEU A 105 -8.94 11.14 4.19
N ALA A 106 -9.33 10.43 5.26
CA ALA A 106 -10.50 10.78 6.07
C ALA A 106 -10.37 12.15 6.75
N ARG A 107 -9.20 12.51 7.28
CA ARG A 107 -8.93 13.83 7.91
C ARG A 107 -9.15 15.00 6.94
N TYR A 108 -8.91 14.78 5.65
CA TYR A 108 -9.11 15.77 4.59
C TYR A 108 -10.46 15.64 3.86
N GLY A 109 -11.39 14.83 4.39
CA GLY A 109 -12.72 14.63 3.79
C GLY A 109 -12.69 13.88 2.45
N MET A 110 -11.60 13.20 2.12
CA MET A 110 -11.47 12.42 0.89
C MET A 110 -12.09 11.01 1.08
N PRO A 111 -12.63 10.41 0.00
CA PRO A 111 -13.14 9.05 0.04
C PRO A 111 -12.01 8.04 0.31
N ILE A 112 -12.36 6.95 1.00
CA ILE A 112 -11.42 5.89 1.37
C ILE A 112 -11.42 4.86 0.23
N PRO A 113 -10.26 4.45 -0.29
CA PRO A 113 -10.19 3.47 -1.36
C PRO A 113 -10.56 2.07 -0.88
N TYR A 114 -11.04 1.24 -1.80
CA TYR A 114 -11.16 -0.20 -1.59
C TYR A 114 -9.76 -0.81 -1.50
N ALA A 115 -9.55 -1.66 -0.49
CA ALA A 115 -8.29 -2.38 -0.30
C ALA A 115 -8.44 -3.84 -0.70
N PHE A 116 -7.35 -4.48 -1.12
CA PHE A 116 -7.32 -5.91 -1.38
C PHE A 116 -6.67 -6.68 -0.23
N GLY A 117 -7.29 -7.77 0.21
CA GLY A 117 -6.79 -8.63 1.28
C GLY A 117 -6.89 -10.11 0.92
N GLY A 118 -6.06 -10.95 1.54
CA GLY A 118 -6.14 -12.41 1.35
C GLY A 118 -7.36 -13.02 2.05
N SER A 119 -8.06 -13.92 1.38
CA SER A 119 -9.25 -14.61 1.93
C SER A 119 -8.97 -15.45 3.18
N ASN A 120 -7.71 -15.78 3.46
CA ASN A 120 -7.30 -16.44 4.71
C ASN A 120 -7.54 -15.60 5.98
N LEU A 121 -7.78 -14.29 5.83
CA LEU A 121 -8.13 -13.39 6.93
C LEU A 121 -9.65 -13.23 7.12
N ALA A 122 -10.45 -13.84 6.23
CA ALA A 122 -11.90 -13.67 6.16
C ALA A 122 -12.66 -14.62 7.09
N PHE A 123 -12.48 -14.49 8.42
CA PHE A 123 -13.30 -15.23 9.38
C PHE A 123 -14.76 -14.75 9.38
N PRO A 124 -15.76 -15.61 9.66
CA PRO A 124 -17.16 -15.19 9.79
C PRO A 124 -17.32 -14.02 10.77
N GLY A 125 -18.07 -12.98 10.38
CA GLY A 125 -18.18 -11.71 11.12
C GLY A 125 -17.08 -10.69 10.78
N LEU A 126 -15.80 -11.08 10.84
CA LEU A 126 -14.69 -10.20 10.43
C LEU A 126 -14.71 -9.92 8.92
N LYS A 127 -15.10 -10.91 8.12
CA LYS A 127 -15.34 -10.75 6.68
C LYS A 127 -16.40 -9.68 6.40
N GLN A 128 -17.52 -9.72 7.12
CA GLN A 128 -18.60 -8.74 6.93
C GLN A 128 -18.14 -7.33 7.33
N LEU A 129 -17.43 -7.19 8.46
CA LEU A 129 -16.87 -5.92 8.89
C LEU A 129 -15.83 -5.38 7.88
N GLY A 130 -14.97 -6.25 7.36
CA GLY A 130 -13.98 -5.92 6.33
C GLY A 130 -14.65 -5.48 5.03
N ASN A 131 -15.62 -6.26 4.52
CA ASN A 131 -16.39 -5.91 3.33
C ASN A 131 -17.11 -4.57 3.51
N ASN A 132 -17.71 -4.34 4.68
CA ASN A 132 -18.40 -3.11 5.02
C ASN A 132 -17.46 -1.89 5.13
N ALA A 133 -16.17 -2.15 5.38
CA ALA A 133 -15.11 -1.15 5.41
C ALA A 133 -14.41 -0.98 4.04
N GLY A 134 -14.83 -1.72 3.00
CA GLY A 134 -14.25 -1.66 1.66
C GLY A 134 -13.06 -2.59 1.42
N LEU A 135 -12.86 -3.61 2.24
CA LEU A 135 -11.85 -4.65 2.01
C LEU A 135 -12.40 -5.74 1.09
N ILE A 136 -11.76 -5.93 -0.06
CA ILE A 136 -12.06 -6.96 -1.06
C ILE A 136 -11.17 -8.16 -0.76
N PHE A 137 -11.78 -9.27 -0.36
CA PHE A 137 -11.04 -10.52 -0.09
C PHE A 137 -10.83 -11.31 -1.38
N ILE A 138 -9.56 -11.56 -1.73
CA ILE A 138 -9.16 -12.32 -2.92
C ILE A 138 -8.56 -13.67 -2.51
N ARG A 139 -8.82 -14.70 -3.31
CA ARG A 139 -8.22 -16.03 -3.17
C ARG A 139 -6.70 -15.98 -3.36
N ARG A 140 -5.92 -16.76 -2.59
CA ARG A 140 -4.46 -16.81 -2.77
C ARG A 140 -4.01 -17.45 -4.09
N SER A 141 -4.78 -18.40 -4.61
CA SER A 141 -4.53 -19.07 -5.87
C SER A 141 -5.83 -19.30 -6.62
N PHE A 142 -5.84 -18.90 -7.89
CA PHE A 142 -6.96 -19.02 -8.82
C PHE A 142 -6.44 -19.00 -10.27
N LYS A 143 -5.25 -19.58 -10.49
CA LYS A 143 -4.56 -19.53 -11.79
C LYS A 143 -5.35 -20.20 -12.91
N ASP A 144 -6.11 -21.25 -12.60
CA ASP A 144 -6.85 -22.02 -13.60
C ASP A 144 -8.35 -21.72 -13.58
N ASP A 145 -8.81 -20.86 -12.67
CA ASP A 145 -10.22 -20.49 -12.51
C ASP A 145 -10.57 -19.28 -13.40
N LEU A 146 -10.91 -19.55 -14.66
CA LEU A 146 -11.24 -18.50 -15.65
C LEU A 146 -12.47 -17.68 -15.24
N ILE A 147 -13.45 -18.32 -14.58
CA ILE A 147 -14.69 -17.68 -14.15
C ILE A 147 -14.40 -16.67 -13.05
N TYR A 148 -13.57 -17.04 -12.07
CA TYR A 148 -13.15 -16.13 -11.01
C TYR A 148 -12.32 -14.96 -11.55
N LYS A 149 -11.41 -15.21 -12.51
CA LYS A 149 -10.65 -14.12 -13.16
C LYS A 149 -11.57 -13.14 -13.88
N ALA A 150 -12.56 -13.64 -14.63
CA ALA A 150 -13.54 -12.81 -15.31
C ALA A 150 -14.37 -11.99 -14.31
N ALA A 151 -14.84 -12.63 -13.24
CA ALA A 151 -15.58 -11.95 -12.18
C ALA A 151 -14.74 -10.85 -11.49
N LEU A 152 -13.46 -11.11 -11.21
CA LEU A 152 -12.55 -10.15 -10.60
C LEU A 152 -12.32 -8.92 -11.49
N ARG A 153 -12.02 -9.11 -12.79
CA ARG A 153 -11.85 -8.01 -13.75
C ARG A 153 -13.11 -7.16 -13.87
N HIS A 154 -14.26 -7.82 -14.04
CA HIS A 154 -15.55 -7.15 -14.17
C HIS A 154 -15.92 -6.39 -12.90
N TYR A 155 -15.67 -6.97 -11.73
CA TYR A 155 -15.92 -6.31 -10.46
C TYR A 155 -15.02 -5.08 -10.26
N ILE A 156 -13.73 -5.16 -10.62
CA ILE A 156 -12.83 -4.01 -10.59
C ILE A 156 -13.31 -2.93 -11.57
N SER A 157 -13.71 -3.29 -12.79
CA SER A 157 -14.32 -2.34 -13.75
C SER A 157 -15.52 -1.63 -13.15
N ALA A 158 -16.42 -2.36 -12.48
CA ALA A 158 -17.60 -1.78 -11.84
C ALA A 158 -17.22 -0.81 -10.70
N ILE A 159 -16.17 -1.10 -9.93
CA ILE A 159 -15.64 -0.18 -8.90
C ILE A 159 -15.09 1.10 -9.55
N ILE A 160 -14.33 0.98 -10.63
CA ILE A 160 -13.75 2.11 -11.37
C ILE A 160 -14.85 2.97 -12.00
N ASP A 161 -15.86 2.35 -12.64
CA ASP A 161 -17.00 3.03 -13.26
C ASP A 161 -17.86 3.80 -12.25
N ALA A 162 -17.98 3.27 -11.03
CA ALA A 162 -18.61 3.95 -9.90
C ALA A 162 -17.81 5.15 -9.37
N GLY A 163 -16.60 5.39 -9.90
CA GLY A 163 -15.70 6.47 -9.48
C GLY A 163 -15.01 6.20 -8.15
N ASN A 164 -14.99 4.95 -7.69
CA ASN A 164 -14.33 4.57 -6.46
C ASN A 164 -12.81 4.43 -6.64
N HIS A 165 -12.08 4.52 -5.54
CA HIS A 165 -10.63 4.44 -5.52
C HIS A 165 -10.17 3.05 -5.05
N LEU A 166 -8.95 2.67 -5.40
CA LEU A 166 -8.35 1.37 -5.11
C LEU A 166 -7.04 1.56 -4.38
N THR A 167 -6.65 0.63 -3.52
CA THR A 167 -5.33 0.61 -2.89
C THR A 167 -4.83 -0.81 -2.70
N TRP A 168 -3.52 -1.01 -2.86
CA TRP A 168 -2.85 -2.23 -2.47
C TRP A 168 -1.38 -1.99 -2.21
N ASN A 169 -0.77 -2.98 -1.57
CA ASN A 169 0.66 -3.02 -1.32
C ASN A 169 1.31 -3.75 -2.49
N ILE A 170 2.13 -3.04 -3.28
CA ILE A 170 2.66 -3.60 -4.54
C ILE A 170 3.58 -4.80 -4.29
N GLU A 171 4.21 -4.88 -3.12
CA GLU A 171 5.10 -5.98 -2.71
C GLU A 171 4.35 -7.26 -2.32
N GLY A 172 3.04 -7.19 -2.06
CA GLY A 172 2.19 -8.30 -1.61
C GLY A 172 2.47 -8.80 -0.18
N THR A 173 3.66 -8.53 0.37
CA THR A 173 4.06 -8.84 1.76
C THR A 173 4.96 -7.73 2.33
N ARG A 174 5.07 -7.62 3.66
CA ARG A 174 5.93 -6.64 4.32
C ARG A 174 7.40 -6.96 4.09
N SER A 175 8.21 -5.93 3.85
CA SER A 175 9.66 -6.09 3.78
C SER A 175 10.28 -6.34 5.14
N ARG A 176 10.90 -7.51 5.33
CA ARG A 176 11.56 -7.89 6.60
C ARG A 176 12.87 -7.15 6.89
N THR A 177 13.48 -6.56 5.87
CA THR A 177 14.75 -5.81 6.00
C THR A 177 14.56 -4.30 5.87
N GLY A 178 13.32 -3.84 5.62
CA GLY A 178 13.02 -2.45 5.27
C GLY A 178 13.41 -2.06 3.84
N LYS A 179 14.02 -2.97 3.06
CA LYS A 179 14.31 -2.79 1.63
C LYS A 179 13.10 -3.13 0.78
N ILE A 180 12.87 -2.42 -0.31
CA ILE A 180 11.70 -2.68 -1.16
C ILE A 180 11.81 -4.05 -1.82
N ILE A 181 10.76 -4.85 -1.68
CA ILE A 181 10.64 -6.16 -2.33
C ILE A 181 10.21 -5.97 -3.79
N TYR A 182 10.54 -6.96 -4.63
CA TYR A 182 10.07 -7.01 -6.02
C TYR A 182 8.53 -6.94 -6.09
N PRO A 183 7.96 -6.07 -6.94
CA PRO A 183 6.52 -5.91 -7.09
C PRO A 183 5.81 -7.20 -7.53
N GLN A 184 4.73 -7.55 -6.84
CA GLN A 184 3.81 -8.60 -7.24
C GLN A 184 2.80 -8.04 -8.26
N MET A 185 2.95 -8.47 -9.51
CA MET A 185 2.15 -7.94 -10.63
C MET A 185 0.70 -8.37 -10.64
N GLY A 186 0.31 -9.34 -9.81
CA GLY A 186 -1.01 -9.98 -9.86
C GLY A 186 -2.18 -8.99 -9.80
N ILE A 187 -2.29 -8.23 -8.71
CA ILE A 187 -3.38 -7.26 -8.53
C ILE A 187 -3.27 -6.10 -9.53
N LEU A 188 -2.05 -5.59 -9.77
CA LEU A 188 -1.83 -4.51 -10.74
C LEU A 188 -2.33 -4.91 -12.14
N LYS A 189 -2.05 -6.14 -12.57
CA LYS A 189 -2.56 -6.70 -13.84
C LYS A 189 -4.09 -6.68 -13.89
N TYR A 190 -4.77 -7.16 -12.84
CA TYR A 190 -6.24 -7.18 -12.81
C TYR A 190 -6.86 -5.79 -12.77
N ILE A 191 -6.17 -4.80 -12.19
CA ILE A 191 -6.63 -3.41 -12.22
C ILE A 191 -6.50 -2.83 -13.63
N ILE A 192 -5.40 -3.05 -14.32
CA ILE A 192 -5.21 -2.60 -15.72
C ILE A 192 -6.21 -3.31 -16.66
N GLU A 193 -6.40 -4.62 -16.50
CA GLU A 193 -7.39 -5.37 -17.28
C GLU A 193 -8.83 -4.93 -16.95
N GLY A 194 -9.12 -4.55 -15.71
CA GLY A 194 -10.41 -3.99 -15.30
C GLY A 194 -10.62 -2.56 -15.82
N GLU A 195 -9.59 -1.72 -15.82
CA GLU A 195 -9.61 -0.38 -16.41
C GLU A 195 -9.92 -0.46 -17.91
N ALA A 196 -9.30 -1.38 -18.63
CA ALA A 196 -9.57 -1.59 -20.07
C ALA A 196 -11.04 -1.96 -20.37
N GLN A 197 -11.79 -2.46 -19.38
CA GLN A 197 -13.23 -2.77 -19.52
C GLN A 197 -14.14 -1.61 -19.06
N SER A 198 -13.58 -0.67 -18.30
CA SER A 198 -14.27 0.48 -17.71
C SER A 198 -14.41 1.62 -18.73
N SER A 199 -15.41 2.46 -18.47
CA SER A 199 -15.63 3.73 -19.16
C SER A 199 -14.82 4.90 -18.58
N ARG A 200 -14.10 4.69 -17.46
CA ARG A 200 -13.34 5.72 -16.74
C ARG A 200 -11.87 5.34 -16.63
N PRO A 201 -10.95 6.30 -16.81
CA PRO A 201 -9.53 6.05 -16.59
C PRO A 201 -9.19 5.99 -15.10
N VAL A 202 -8.12 5.27 -14.79
CA VAL A 202 -7.52 5.18 -13.46
C VAL A 202 -6.24 5.98 -13.42
N LYS A 203 -6.06 6.76 -12.36
CA LYS A 203 -4.78 7.45 -12.10
C LYS A 203 -4.00 6.71 -11.03
N TYR A 204 -2.81 6.23 -11.39
CA TYR A 204 -1.94 5.45 -10.52
C TYR A 204 -1.04 6.39 -9.72
N VAL A 205 -1.35 6.57 -8.43
CA VAL A 205 -0.67 7.52 -7.54
C VAL A 205 0.29 6.77 -6.62
N PRO A 206 1.61 6.98 -6.76
CA PRO A 206 2.60 6.48 -5.81
C PRO A 206 2.41 7.14 -4.43
N VAL A 207 2.45 6.32 -3.38
CA VAL A 207 2.34 6.77 -1.99
C VAL A 207 3.58 6.31 -1.24
N SER A 208 4.27 7.27 -0.63
CA SER A 208 5.38 6.98 0.29
C SER A 208 4.95 7.22 1.72
N ILE A 209 5.20 6.24 2.58
CA ILE A 209 5.01 6.35 4.02
C ILE A 209 6.35 6.07 4.69
N VAL A 210 6.73 6.95 5.62
CA VAL A 210 7.96 6.86 6.42
C VAL A 210 7.61 7.02 7.88
N TYR A 211 8.32 6.29 8.72
CA TYR A 211 8.16 6.29 10.17
C TYR A 211 9.50 6.57 10.81
N ASP A 212 9.50 7.26 11.94
CA ASP A 212 10.70 7.36 12.77
C ASP A 212 11.10 6.02 13.34
N LEU A 213 10.15 5.35 13.99
CA LEU A 213 10.30 4.01 14.51
C LEU A 213 9.13 3.16 14.03
N ILE A 214 9.45 1.93 13.64
CA ILE A 214 8.48 0.94 13.21
C ILE A 214 8.28 -0.05 14.37
N PRO A 215 7.06 -0.21 14.91
CA PRO A 215 6.79 -1.15 16.00
C PRO A 215 7.18 -2.59 15.68
N ASP A 216 7.09 -2.95 14.39
CA ASP A 216 7.28 -4.31 13.87
C ASP A 216 8.76 -4.75 13.86
N VAL A 217 9.73 -3.84 14.03
CA VAL A 217 11.17 -4.10 13.79
C VAL A 217 11.70 -5.28 14.60
N LYS A 218 11.29 -5.41 15.86
CA LYS A 218 11.75 -6.52 16.72
C LYS A 218 11.27 -7.87 16.20
N GLU A 219 10.02 -7.96 15.79
CA GLU A 219 9.47 -9.19 15.20
C GLU A 219 10.13 -9.50 13.85
N MET A 220 10.30 -8.49 13.00
CA MET A 220 10.97 -8.63 11.70
C MET A 220 12.42 -9.09 11.84
N THR A 221 13.13 -8.59 12.85
CA THR A 221 14.52 -8.99 13.15
C THR A 221 14.58 -10.45 13.58
N GLU A 222 13.64 -10.89 14.41
CA GLU A 222 13.58 -12.26 14.90
C GLU A 222 13.13 -13.25 13.81
N GLU A 223 12.23 -12.86 12.90
CA GLU A 223 11.94 -13.61 11.67
C GLU A 223 13.17 -13.70 10.76
N GLY A 224 13.92 -12.60 10.62
CA GLY A 224 15.17 -12.56 9.85
C GLY A 224 16.26 -13.50 10.41
N LYS A 225 16.22 -13.81 11.70
CA LYS A 225 17.09 -14.79 12.37
C LYS A 225 16.60 -16.24 12.22
N GLY A 226 15.53 -16.49 11.47
CA GLY A 226 15.02 -17.82 11.14
C GLY A 226 13.83 -18.30 11.98
N LYS A 227 13.17 -17.44 12.76
CA LYS A 227 11.90 -17.82 13.39
C LYS A 227 10.79 -17.97 12.34
N GLU A 228 9.98 -19.01 12.48
CA GLU A 228 8.84 -19.27 11.61
C GLU A 228 7.76 -18.19 11.74
N LYS A 229 7.13 -17.87 10.60
CA LYS A 229 6.01 -16.91 10.53
C LYS A 229 4.83 -17.47 11.32
N LYS A 230 4.33 -16.70 12.29
CA LYS A 230 3.05 -17.01 12.93
C LYS A 230 1.89 -16.63 12.02
N SER A 231 0.86 -17.48 11.99
CA SER A 231 -0.38 -17.17 11.31
C SER A 231 -1.03 -15.96 11.97
N GLU A 232 -1.11 -14.86 11.22
CA GLU A 232 -1.71 -13.60 11.64
C GLU A 232 -3.20 -13.80 11.97
N ASN A 233 -3.51 -13.91 13.27
CA ASN A 233 -4.86 -14.13 13.76
C ASN A 233 -5.40 -12.86 14.46
N LEU A 234 -6.73 -12.76 14.64
CA LEU A 234 -7.36 -11.62 15.32
C LEU A 234 -6.78 -11.34 16.72
N LYS A 235 -6.43 -12.41 17.46
CA LYS A 235 -5.77 -12.28 18.78
C LYS A 235 -4.40 -11.61 18.70
N GLU A 236 -3.65 -11.88 17.64
CA GLU A 236 -2.33 -11.28 17.42
C GLU A 236 -2.48 -9.81 17.01
N ALA A 237 -3.45 -9.47 16.17
CA ALA A 237 -3.77 -8.09 15.83
C ALA A 237 -4.16 -7.26 17.07
N ILE A 238 -4.98 -7.81 17.96
CA ILE A 238 -5.34 -7.14 19.23
C ILE A 238 -4.12 -7.00 20.15
N SER A 239 -3.30 -8.05 20.25
CA SER A 239 -2.06 -8.02 21.04
C SER A 239 -1.08 -6.98 20.52
N TYR A 240 -0.95 -6.88 19.20
CA TYR A 240 -0.16 -5.87 18.51
C TYR A 240 -0.60 -4.46 18.91
N ILE A 241 -1.89 -4.14 18.76
CA ILE A 241 -2.44 -2.83 19.12
C ILE A 241 -2.23 -2.52 20.61
N LYS A 242 -2.33 -3.51 21.50
CA LYS A 242 -2.08 -3.33 22.94
C LYS A 242 -0.60 -3.06 23.26
N LYS A 243 0.33 -3.57 22.46
CA LYS A 243 1.77 -3.35 22.61
C LYS A 243 2.22 -2.00 22.05
N LEU A 244 1.42 -1.35 21.23
CA LEU A 244 1.69 0.01 20.77
C LEU A 244 1.71 0.95 21.98
N GLY A 245 2.90 1.45 22.31
CA GLY A 245 3.12 2.55 23.24
C GLY A 245 3.38 3.86 22.50
N ASN A 246 3.07 4.99 23.17
CA ASN A 246 3.07 6.35 22.62
C ASN A 246 4.46 6.93 22.25
N ASP A 247 5.43 6.12 21.84
CA ASP A 247 6.83 6.55 21.72
C ASP A 247 7.53 6.17 20.39
N TYR A 248 6.77 5.90 19.33
CA TYR A 248 7.35 5.58 18.01
C TYR A 248 7.68 6.79 17.13
N GLY A 249 7.54 8.01 17.67
CA GLY A 249 7.84 9.25 16.94
C GLY A 249 6.68 9.69 16.05
N ARG A 250 6.97 10.09 14.82
CA ARG A 250 5.98 10.53 13.82
C ARG A 250 5.94 9.60 12.61
N ALA A 251 4.81 9.62 11.93
CA ALA A 251 4.67 9.08 10.58
C ALA A 251 4.62 10.25 9.59
N ALA A 252 5.13 10.06 8.38
CA ALA A 252 5.03 11.01 7.29
C ALA A 252 4.49 10.30 6.05
N ILE A 253 3.55 10.94 5.35
CA ILE A 253 2.98 10.44 4.11
C ILE A 253 3.15 11.48 3.00
N ARG A 254 3.51 11.02 1.80
CA ARG A 254 3.64 11.81 0.59
C ARG A 254 2.91 11.13 -0.56
N PHE A 255 2.27 11.94 -1.40
CA PHE A 255 1.57 11.51 -2.60
C PHE A 255 2.32 12.03 -3.82
N GLY A 256 2.68 11.13 -4.72
CA GLY A 256 3.36 11.47 -5.97
C GLY A 256 2.41 11.98 -7.05
N ASP A 257 2.97 12.56 -8.09
CA ASP A 257 2.21 12.80 -9.32
C ASP A 257 1.84 11.44 -9.96
N PRO A 258 0.67 11.32 -10.61
CA PRO A 258 0.22 10.06 -11.20
C PRO A 258 1.18 9.59 -12.29
N VAL A 259 1.38 8.29 -12.37
CA VAL A 259 2.18 7.64 -13.41
C VAL A 259 1.24 7.10 -14.48
N GLU A 260 1.47 7.49 -15.72
CA GLU A 260 0.73 6.97 -16.87
C GLU A 260 1.34 5.64 -17.32
N ILE A 261 0.51 4.76 -17.88
CA ILE A 261 0.96 3.54 -18.53
C ILE A 261 1.42 3.94 -19.94
N GLU A 262 2.68 4.35 -20.07
CA GLU A 262 3.25 4.68 -21.37
C GLU A 262 3.75 3.41 -22.07
N GLU A 263 3.28 3.16 -23.29
CA GLU A 263 3.73 2.03 -24.12
C GLU A 263 5.20 2.21 -24.57
N ASP A 264 5.71 3.44 -24.65
CA ASP A 264 6.86 3.79 -25.51
C ASP A 264 8.19 4.02 -24.77
N HIS A 265 8.24 3.92 -23.45
CA HIS A 265 9.32 4.58 -22.74
C HIS A 265 10.71 3.92 -22.78
N GLN A 266 11.05 2.93 -23.63
CA GLN A 266 12.29 2.08 -23.58
C GLN A 266 13.42 2.50 -22.58
N ALA A 267 13.47 1.91 -21.37
CA ALA A 267 14.59 2.12 -20.45
C ALA A 267 15.66 1.08 -20.77
N ILE A 268 16.85 1.55 -21.12
CA ILE A 268 18.02 0.72 -21.37
C ILE A 268 18.42 0.05 -20.05
N ILE A 269 18.19 -1.25 -19.94
CA ILE A 269 18.80 -2.09 -18.91
C ILE A 269 20.14 -2.57 -19.51
N PRO A 270 21.30 -2.18 -18.95
CA PRO A 270 22.57 -2.70 -19.42
C PRO A 270 22.66 -4.18 -19.05
N ASP A 271 23.09 -5.01 -20.01
CA ASP A 271 23.71 -6.32 -19.81
C ASP A 271 22.82 -7.56 -19.63
N LEU A 272 21.78 -7.73 -20.45
CA LEU A 272 21.17 -9.05 -20.66
C LEU A 272 20.96 -9.31 -22.16
N GLU A 273 21.54 -10.41 -22.62
CA GLU A 273 21.65 -10.86 -24.02
C GLU A 273 20.29 -11.00 -24.72
N GLU A 274 20.36 -10.74 -26.02
CA GLU A 274 19.28 -10.57 -26.97
C GLU A 274 18.41 -11.83 -27.16
N HIS A 275 17.12 -11.56 -27.44
CA HIS A 275 16.12 -12.48 -28.04
C HIS A 275 15.19 -13.29 -27.10
N SER A 276 14.37 -12.61 -26.27
CA SER A 276 13.07 -13.17 -25.83
C SER A 276 11.98 -12.13 -25.47
N TYR A 277 12.21 -10.82 -25.64
CA TYR A 277 11.32 -9.78 -25.10
C TYR A 277 10.98 -8.66 -26.10
N ALA A 278 10.81 -9.00 -27.37
CA ALA A 278 10.59 -8.00 -28.42
C ALA A 278 9.22 -7.27 -28.37
N ASP A 279 8.29 -7.59 -27.46
CA ASP A 279 6.96 -6.92 -27.42
C ASP A 279 6.23 -6.79 -26.05
N THR A 280 6.81 -7.18 -24.90
CA THR A 280 5.94 -7.60 -23.76
C THR A 280 6.26 -7.12 -22.33
N ASN A 281 7.19 -6.18 -22.10
CA ASN A 281 7.60 -5.78 -20.73
C ASN A 281 7.05 -4.43 -20.22
N THR A 282 5.89 -3.97 -20.70
CA THR A 282 5.26 -2.71 -20.23
C THR A 282 4.82 -2.80 -18.76
N LEU A 283 4.23 -3.93 -18.34
CA LEU A 283 3.68 -4.09 -16.98
C LEU A 283 4.76 -4.14 -15.87
N PRO A 284 5.82 -4.98 -15.97
CA PRO A 284 6.87 -4.99 -14.94
C PRO A 284 7.55 -3.63 -14.83
N ARG A 285 7.78 -2.99 -15.97
CA ARG A 285 8.37 -1.66 -16.01
C ARG A 285 7.49 -0.61 -15.35
N PHE A 286 6.19 -0.60 -15.66
CA PHE A 286 5.25 0.32 -15.04
C PHE A 286 5.24 0.16 -13.52
N ALA A 287 5.24 -1.08 -13.02
CA ALA A 287 5.35 -1.36 -11.59
C ALA A 287 6.67 -0.85 -10.98
N PHE A 288 7.79 -1.00 -11.69
CA PHE A 288 9.07 -0.44 -11.25
C PHE A 288 9.08 1.08 -11.24
N GLU A 289 8.49 1.72 -12.24
CA GLU A 289 8.35 3.17 -12.29
C GLU A 289 7.50 3.68 -11.13
N LEU A 290 6.39 3.01 -10.80
CA LEU A 290 5.58 3.33 -9.63
C LEU A 290 6.37 3.28 -8.32
N ILE A 291 7.18 2.23 -8.13
CA ILE A 291 8.06 2.11 -6.96
C ILE A 291 9.15 3.18 -6.98
N HIS A 292 9.75 3.44 -8.13
CA HIS A 292 10.78 4.46 -8.29
C HIS A 292 10.24 5.84 -7.94
N ARG A 293 9.03 6.17 -8.40
CA ARG A 293 8.33 7.41 -8.07
C ARG A 293 7.98 7.50 -6.60
N ALA A 294 7.51 6.40 -5.98
CA ALA A 294 7.28 6.34 -4.54
C ALA A 294 8.59 6.60 -3.75
N ASN A 295 9.72 6.07 -4.22
CA ASN A 295 11.02 6.35 -3.62
C ASN A 295 11.46 7.81 -3.77
N ASN A 296 11.28 8.40 -4.94
CA ASN A 296 11.70 9.78 -5.21
C ASN A 296 10.97 10.82 -4.36
N ILE A 297 9.73 10.52 -3.94
CA ILE A 297 8.94 11.38 -3.05
C ILE A 297 9.10 11.04 -1.57
N THR A 298 9.94 10.05 -1.24
CA THR A 298 10.12 9.60 0.14
C THR A 298 10.84 10.68 0.96
N PRO A 299 10.21 11.20 2.03
CA PRO A 299 10.84 12.20 2.86
C PRO A 299 11.98 11.59 3.69
N ILE A 300 12.96 12.42 4.02
CA ILE A 300 14.10 12.09 4.87
C ILE A 300 13.80 12.60 6.28
N THR A 301 13.75 11.69 7.26
CA THR A 301 13.55 12.04 8.68
C THR A 301 14.89 12.24 9.38
N THR A 302 14.91 13.04 10.45
CA THR A 302 16.11 13.17 11.30
C THR A 302 16.56 11.81 11.85
N VAL A 303 15.62 10.91 12.18
CA VAL A 303 15.95 9.55 12.63
C VAL A 303 16.66 8.76 11.53
N SER A 304 16.22 8.84 10.27
CA SER A 304 16.90 8.17 9.16
C SER A 304 18.35 8.64 8.98
N LEU A 305 18.63 9.93 9.20
CA LEU A 305 19.97 10.49 9.16
C LEU A 305 20.84 10.04 10.34
N VAL A 306 20.26 9.95 11.54
CA VAL A 306 20.95 9.39 12.71
C VAL A 306 21.31 7.92 12.46
N CYS A 307 20.37 7.11 11.96
CA CYS A 307 20.64 5.72 11.59
C CYS A 307 21.71 5.61 10.50
N HIS A 308 21.68 6.50 9.49
CA HIS A 308 22.69 6.54 8.44
C HIS A 308 24.09 6.79 9.00
N VAL A 309 24.25 7.78 9.88
CA VAL A 309 25.54 8.07 10.53
C VAL A 309 26.00 6.88 11.39
N LEU A 310 25.10 6.30 12.20
CA LEU A 310 25.42 5.16 13.07
C LEU A 310 25.82 3.89 12.29
N LEU A 311 25.33 3.70 11.07
CA LEU A 311 25.62 2.53 10.25
C LEU A 311 26.86 2.69 9.37
N ASN A 312 27.21 3.91 8.98
CA ASN A 312 28.34 4.17 8.07
C ASN A 312 29.62 4.57 8.80
N ASP A 313 29.52 5.17 9.99
CA ASP A 313 30.66 5.66 10.75
C ASP A 313 30.84 4.86 12.04
N PHE A 314 32.10 4.53 12.36
CA PHE A 314 32.44 3.77 13.55
C PHE A 314 33.04 4.65 14.65
N ALA A 315 32.81 4.26 15.90
CA ALA A 315 33.42 4.85 17.10
C ALA A 315 33.19 6.37 17.32
N LEU A 316 32.08 6.91 16.82
CA LEU A 316 31.73 8.32 17.05
C LEU A 316 31.22 8.57 18.47
N THR A 317 31.63 9.70 19.06
CA THR A 317 31.00 10.26 20.25
C THR A 317 29.62 10.85 19.92
N LYS A 318 28.77 11.02 20.93
CA LYS A 318 27.45 11.66 20.78
C LYS A 318 27.53 13.02 20.07
N LYS A 319 28.51 13.85 20.42
CA LYS A 319 28.70 15.19 19.82
C LYS A 319 29.09 15.10 18.35
N GLU A 320 29.92 14.13 17.98
CA GLU A 320 30.30 13.92 16.57
C GLU A 320 29.13 13.42 15.73
N ILE A 321 28.28 12.55 16.29
CA ILE A 321 27.03 12.12 15.63
C ILE A 321 26.12 13.33 15.41
N GLU A 322 25.88 14.14 16.44
CA GLU A 322 25.07 15.36 16.34
C GLU A 322 25.62 16.32 15.27
N PHE A 323 26.94 16.53 15.24
CA PHE A 323 27.59 17.37 14.24
C PHE A 323 27.39 16.84 12.81
N LYS A 324 27.61 15.55 12.59
CA LYS A 324 27.43 14.91 11.27
C LYS A 324 25.98 14.95 10.80
N VAL A 325 25.03 14.67 11.69
CA VAL A 325 23.59 14.75 11.36
C VAL A 325 23.22 16.18 10.95
N ASN A 326 23.66 17.20 11.71
CA ASN A 326 23.46 18.60 11.34
C ASN A 326 24.06 18.93 9.96
N ARG A 327 25.28 18.45 9.70
CA ARG A 327 25.96 18.62 8.41
C ARG A 327 25.17 18.01 7.24
N LEU A 328 24.60 16.82 7.42
CA LEU A 328 23.77 16.14 6.43
C LEU A 328 22.44 16.87 6.23
N MET A 329 21.78 17.28 7.31
CA MET A 329 20.54 18.07 7.24
C MET A 329 20.75 19.37 6.47
N ALA A 330 21.83 20.11 6.76
CA ALA A 330 22.16 21.34 6.05
C ALA A 330 22.44 21.09 4.56
N TYR A 331 23.17 20.01 4.24
CA TYR A 331 23.46 19.63 2.85
C TYR A 331 22.19 19.25 2.08
N ILE A 332 21.30 18.47 2.68
CA ILE A 332 20.03 18.05 2.07
C ILE A 332 19.10 19.25 1.90
N GLY A 333 18.98 20.10 2.93
CA GLY A 333 18.15 21.30 2.89
C GLY A 333 18.54 22.25 1.75
N GLN A 334 19.84 22.39 1.45
CA GLN A 334 20.32 23.18 0.31
C GLN A 334 19.95 22.58 -1.06
N LYS A 335 19.77 21.26 -1.14
CA LYS A 335 19.51 20.56 -2.40
C LYS A 335 18.01 20.34 -2.66
N LYS A 336 17.25 19.98 -1.62
CA LYS A 336 15.82 19.65 -1.67
C LYS A 336 15.16 19.90 -0.30
N GLU A 337 14.76 21.14 -0.06
CA GLU A 337 14.16 21.57 1.21
C GLU A 337 12.87 20.78 1.55
N ASP A 338 12.02 20.52 0.55
CA ASP A 338 10.72 19.84 0.72
C ASP A 338 10.80 18.35 1.16
N ILE A 339 11.99 17.75 1.12
CA ILE A 339 12.19 16.33 1.46
C ILE A 339 12.60 16.16 2.92
N LEU A 340 13.26 17.14 3.53
CA LEU A 340 13.72 17.05 4.91
C LEU A 340 12.58 17.35 5.87
N ILE A 341 12.25 16.40 6.74
CA ILE A 341 11.27 16.61 7.80
C ILE A 341 12.01 16.87 9.11
N ASP A 342 12.09 18.15 9.50
CA ASP A 342 12.47 18.52 10.85
C ASP A 342 11.26 18.45 11.77
N GLN A 343 11.36 17.61 12.79
CA GLN A 343 10.26 17.31 13.69
C GLN A 343 10.26 18.18 14.96
N GLY A 344 11.08 19.23 15.01
CA GLY A 344 11.08 20.23 16.08
C GLY A 344 11.65 19.76 17.41
N ASN A 345 12.14 18.52 17.49
CA ASN A 345 12.93 18.04 18.62
C ASN A 345 14.40 18.42 18.41
N LYS A 346 15.09 18.81 19.48
CA LYS A 346 16.54 19.03 19.42
C LYS A 346 17.23 17.74 18.96
N ILE A 347 18.14 17.85 18.00
CA ILE A 347 18.89 16.70 17.45
C ILE A 347 19.57 15.91 18.57
N SER A 348 20.08 16.58 19.60
CA SER A 348 20.70 15.93 20.76
C SER A 348 19.78 15.00 21.54
N VAL A 349 18.46 15.28 21.55
CA VAL A 349 17.44 14.40 22.15
C VAL A 349 17.22 13.17 21.28
N ILE A 350 17.13 13.36 19.96
CA ILE A 350 16.94 12.27 19.00
C ILE A 350 18.14 11.32 19.00
N VAL A 351 19.37 11.87 18.95
CA VAL A 351 20.60 11.10 19.01
C VAL A 351 20.69 10.34 20.34
N GLN A 352 20.38 10.97 21.47
CA GLN A 352 20.37 10.27 22.76
C GLN A 352 19.37 9.11 22.78
N LYS A 353 18.16 9.33 22.26
CA LYS A 353 17.14 8.28 22.18
C LYS A 353 17.60 7.12 21.32
N ALA A 354 18.21 7.38 20.15
CA ALA A 354 18.77 6.34 19.29
C ALA A 354 19.88 5.53 19.99
N LEU A 355 20.80 6.20 20.69
CA LEU A 355 21.85 5.53 21.46
C LEU A 355 21.28 4.67 22.60
N ASN A 356 20.26 5.16 23.32
CA ASN A 356 19.59 4.40 24.37
C ASN A 356 18.90 3.14 23.81
N LEU A 357 18.28 3.24 22.63
CA LEU A 357 17.66 2.10 21.95
C LEU A 357 18.70 1.05 21.53
N LEU A 358 19.87 1.47 21.04
CA LEU A 358 20.96 0.55 20.73
C LEU A 358 21.51 -0.15 21.97
N GLN A 359 21.73 0.58 23.06
CA GLN A 359 22.22 -0.01 24.32
C GLN A 359 21.21 -0.98 24.94
N GLY A 360 19.91 -0.68 24.84
CA GLY A 360 18.83 -1.54 25.35
C GLY A 360 18.46 -2.72 24.44
N ALA A 361 19.10 -2.87 23.28
CA ALA A 361 18.85 -3.98 22.35
C ALA A 361 19.61 -5.26 22.70
N HIS A 362 20.50 -5.22 23.70
CA HIS A 362 21.30 -6.35 24.18
C HIS A 362 20.59 -7.21 25.24
#